data_AF-A0A950MPZ8-F1
#
_entry.id   AF-A0A950MPZ8-F1
#
_cell.length_a   1.000
_cell.length_b   1.000
_cell.length_c   1.000
_cell.angle_alpha   90.00
_cell.angle_beta   90.00
_cell.angle_gamma   90.00
#
_symmetry.space_group_name_H-M   'P 1'
#
loop_
_entity.id
_entity.type
_entity.pdbx_description
1 polymer ?
#
loop_
_entity_poly.entity_id
_entity_poly.type
_entity_poly.pdbx_seq_one_letter_code
_entity_poly.pdbx_strand_id
1 'polypeptide(L)'
;AETSFAALALYLAEGAAGLPVFSPHGPGGLLQLMGPTGGYLLSYPFSAVLTGGAVRRVRRASFVIYALSGAFGSAVILALGASWLTLTVGQSPATALKLGVWPFLPGDALKICAAAGVATGVSWARNRVKS
;
A
#
# COMPACT_ATOMS: atom_id res chain seq x y z
N ALA A 1 -2.37 9.99 11.45
CA ALA A 1 -2.26 9.99 9.97
C ALA A 1 -0.84 10.38 9.58
N GLU A 2 -0.34 11.45 10.19
CA GLU A 2 1.05 11.92 10.09
C GLU A 2 2.10 10.83 10.36
N THR A 3 1.94 10.03 11.42
CA THR A 3 2.89 8.95 11.73
C THR A 3 2.96 7.86 10.65
N SER A 4 1.81 7.49 10.06
CA SER A 4 1.75 6.48 8.99
C SER A 4 2.35 7.00 7.68
N PHE A 5 2.13 8.29 7.37
CA PHE A 5 2.75 8.94 6.22
C PHE A 5 4.27 9.02 6.39
N ALA A 6 4.73 9.55 7.53
CA ALA A 6 6.14 9.74 7.81
C ALA A 6 6.92 8.42 7.78
N ALA A 7 6.36 7.34 8.34
CA ALA A 7 6.98 6.02 8.29
C ALA A 7 7.23 5.54 6.85
N LEU A 8 6.26 5.74 5.95
CA LEU A 8 6.41 5.31 4.55
C LEU A 8 7.22 6.30 3.71
N ALA A 9 7.21 7.59 4.06
CA ALA A 9 8.11 8.56 3.45
C ALA A 9 9.58 8.26 3.80
N LEU A 10 9.86 7.87 5.05
CA LEU A 10 11.18 7.41 5.48
C LEU A 10 11.58 6.13 4.76
N TYR A 11 10.68 5.15 4.64
CA TYR A 11 10.93 3.95 3.82
C TYR A 11 11.34 4.29 2.38
N LEU A 12 10.68 5.26 1.75
CA LEU A 12 11.05 5.72 0.41
C LEU A 12 12.39 6.45 0.40
N ALA A 13 12.69 7.26 1.42
CA ALA A 13 13.96 7.96 1.55
C ALA A 13 15.14 7.00 1.75
N GLU A 14 14.97 5.97 2.58
CA GLU A 14 15.94 4.89 2.80
C GLU A 14 16.25 4.16 1.50
N GLY A 15 15.20 3.78 0.76
CA GLY A 15 15.38 3.12 -0.53
C GLY A 15 16.00 4.04 -1.58
N ALA A 16 15.63 5.33 -1.61
CA ALA A 16 16.25 6.33 -2.48
C ALA A 16 17.75 6.53 -2.16
N ALA A 17 18.13 6.48 -0.89
CA ALA A 17 19.52 6.53 -0.43
C ALA A 17 20.33 5.26 -0.78
N GLY A 18 19.70 4.25 -1.38
CA GLY A 18 20.36 3.03 -1.86
C GLY A 18 20.35 1.88 -0.85
N LEU A 19 19.63 2.01 0.28
CA LEU A 19 19.47 0.90 1.22
C LEU A 19 18.60 -0.20 0.60
N PRO A 20 18.89 -1.49 0.88
CA PRO A 20 18.17 -2.63 0.30
C PRO A 20 16.82 -2.88 0.98
N VAL A 21 15.96 -1.87 1.04
CA VAL A 21 14.62 -1.92 1.64
C VAL A 21 13.52 -2.22 0.62
N PHE A 22 13.80 -1.98 -0.67
CA PHE A 22 12.89 -2.32 -1.76
C PHE A 22 12.99 -3.82 -2.12
N SER A 23 12.03 -4.30 -2.92
CA SER A 23 12.06 -5.66 -3.45
C SER A 23 13.37 -5.92 -4.22
N PRO A 24 14.05 -7.06 -3.99
CA PRO A 24 15.35 -7.37 -4.60
C PRO A 24 15.32 -7.59 -6.11
N HIS A 25 14.12 -7.60 -6.72
CA HIS A 25 13.92 -7.86 -8.14
C HIS A 25 14.03 -6.59 -9.02
N GLY A 26 14.64 -5.52 -8.51
CA GLY A 26 14.78 -4.24 -9.20
C GLY A 26 16.17 -3.63 -9.05
N PRO A 27 16.44 -2.52 -9.76
CA PRO A 27 17.76 -1.87 -9.73
C PRO A 27 18.13 -1.24 -8.37
N GLY A 28 17.19 -1.19 -7.41
CA GLY A 28 17.39 -0.49 -6.15
C GLY A 28 17.44 1.03 -6.31
N GLY A 29 17.59 1.73 -5.18
CA GLY A 29 17.89 3.16 -5.21
C GLY A 29 16.80 4.03 -5.85
N LEU A 30 17.22 5.21 -6.31
CA LEU A 30 16.41 6.11 -7.13
C LEU A 30 15.97 5.49 -8.46
N LEU A 31 16.79 4.61 -9.06
CA LEU A 31 16.44 3.97 -10.34
C LEU A 31 15.17 3.12 -10.21
N GLN A 32 14.96 2.47 -9.07
CA GLN A 32 13.74 1.69 -8.83
C GLN A 32 12.51 2.60 -8.67
N LEU A 33 12.68 3.78 -8.06
CA LEU A 33 11.62 4.79 -7.92
C LEU A 33 11.26 5.46 -9.26
N MET A 34 12.20 5.57 -10.19
CA MET A 34 11.95 6.09 -11.54
C MET A 34 11.55 5.00 -12.54
N GLY A 35 11.60 3.73 -12.13
CA GLY A 35 11.32 2.59 -12.98
C GLY A 35 9.84 2.16 -12.99
N PRO A 36 9.54 0.98 -13.57
CA PRO A 36 8.16 0.50 -13.74
C PRO A 36 7.39 0.25 -12.43
N THR A 37 8.09 0.02 -11.33
CA THR A 37 7.48 -0.20 -10.00
C THR A 37 7.38 1.07 -9.16
N GLY A 38 7.97 2.17 -9.64
CA GLY A 38 8.07 3.44 -8.91
C GLY A 38 6.71 4.00 -8.50
N GLY A 39 5.74 4.03 -9.42
CA GLY A 39 4.39 4.52 -9.14
C GLY A 39 3.68 3.79 -7.99
N TYR A 40 3.93 2.48 -7.83
CA TYR A 40 3.36 1.72 -6.71
C TYR A 40 3.99 2.15 -5.39
N LEU A 41 5.33 2.25 -5.35
CA LEU A 41 6.09 2.65 -4.16
C LEU A 41 5.72 4.07 -3.71
N LEU A 42 5.71 5.02 -4.64
CA LEU A 42 5.37 6.43 -4.38
C LEU A 42 3.93 6.61 -3.88
N SER A 43 3.05 5.65 -4.14
CA SER A 43 1.65 5.66 -3.69
C SER A 43 1.47 5.19 -2.24
N TYR A 44 2.45 4.51 -1.65
CA TYR A 44 2.35 3.92 -0.31
C TYR A 44 2.01 4.95 0.79
N PRO A 45 2.70 6.11 0.89
CA PRO A 45 2.38 7.09 1.94
C PRO A 45 0.94 7.60 1.86
N PHE A 46 0.43 7.85 0.65
CA PHE A 46 -0.94 8.31 0.42
C PHE A 46 -1.95 7.23 0.80
N SER A 47 -1.72 5.99 0.37
CA SER A 47 -2.58 4.85 0.72
C SER A 47 -2.66 4.63 2.24
N ALA A 48 -1.55 4.77 2.96
CA ALA A 48 -1.56 4.62 4.42
C ALA A 48 -2.34 5.72 5.16
N VAL A 49 -2.29 6.95 4.67
CA VAL A 49 -3.10 8.05 5.22
C VAL A 49 -4.59 7.78 4.99
N LEU A 50 -4.95 7.36 3.77
CA LEU A 50 -6.34 7.08 3.39
C LEU A 50 -6.92 5.92 4.20
N THR A 51 -6.24 4.77 4.22
CA THR A 51 -6.68 3.57 4.95
C THR A 51 -6.74 3.80 6.45
N GLY A 52 -5.67 4.33 7.05
CA GLY A 52 -5.65 4.63 8.48
C GLY A 52 -6.63 5.73 8.88
N GLY A 53 -6.86 6.70 8.00
CA GLY A 53 -7.86 7.74 8.17
C GLY A 53 -9.29 7.20 8.13
N ALA A 54 -9.60 6.31 7.21
CA ALA A 54 -10.92 5.66 7.09
C ALA A 54 -11.28 4.89 8.37
N VAL A 55 -10.37 4.05 8.87
CA VAL A 55 -10.59 3.25 10.08
C VAL A 55 -10.78 4.12 11.33
N ARG A 56 -10.01 5.22 11.48
CA ARG A 56 -10.09 6.10 12.66
C ARG A 56 -11.45 6.77 12.84
N ARG A 57 -12.21 6.95 11.76
CA ARG A 57 -13.57 7.53 11.80
C ARG A 57 -14.61 6.54 12.33
N VAL A 58 -14.25 5.27 12.47
CA VAL A 58 -15.14 4.21 12.95
C VAL A 58 -14.87 3.91 14.42
N ARG A 59 -15.88 4.10 15.28
CA ARG A 59 -15.76 3.93 16.75
C ARG A 59 -15.34 2.51 17.17
N ARG A 60 -15.85 1.49 16.48
CA ARG A 60 -15.51 0.07 16.68
C ARG A 60 -15.35 -0.59 15.32
N ALA A 61 -14.15 -0.53 14.77
CA ALA A 61 -13.84 -1.17 13.49
C ALA A 61 -13.87 -2.70 13.66
N SER A 62 -14.67 -3.36 12.84
CA SER A 62 -14.71 -4.82 12.70
C SER A 62 -13.78 -5.28 11.58
N PHE A 63 -13.60 -6.60 11.46
CA PHE A 63 -12.87 -7.21 10.35
C PHE A 63 -13.28 -6.65 8.99
N VAL A 64 -14.59 -6.51 8.74
CA VAL A 64 -15.12 -5.98 7.47
C VAL A 64 -14.64 -4.56 7.21
N ILE A 65 -14.64 -3.69 8.21
CA ILE A 65 -14.16 -2.31 8.08
C ILE A 65 -12.67 -2.26 7.76
N TYR A 66 -11.87 -3.10 8.41
CA TYR A 66 -10.45 -3.22 8.12
C TYR A 66 -10.20 -3.75 6.70
N ALA A 67 -10.94 -4.78 6.28
CA ALA A 67 -10.81 -5.37 4.95
C ALA A 67 -11.20 -4.37 3.85
N LEU A 68 -12.33 -3.67 3.99
CA LEU A 68 -12.76 -2.63 3.04
C LEU A 68 -11.78 -1.47 2.98
N SER A 69 -11.24 -1.04 4.13
CA SER A 69 -10.23 0.01 4.18
C SER A 69 -8.94 -0.44 3.48
N GLY A 70 -8.50 -1.69 3.70
CA GLY A 70 -7.34 -2.27 3.02
C GLY A 70 -7.54 -2.41 1.52
N ALA A 71 -8.72 -2.87 1.08
CA ALA A 71 -9.10 -2.97 -0.33
C ALA A 71 -9.10 -1.61 -1.02
N PHE A 72 -9.61 -0.57 -0.37
CA PHE A 72 -9.53 0.80 -0.87
C PHE A 72 -8.08 1.27 -1.01
N GLY A 73 -7.23 0.98 -0.03
CA GLY A 73 -5.80 1.29 -0.09
C GLY A 73 -5.07 0.59 -1.23
N SER A 74 -5.33 -0.71 -1.43
CA SER A 74 -4.78 -1.49 -2.54
C SER A 74 -5.25 -0.94 -3.88
N ALA A 75 -6.54 -0.61 -4.03
CA ALA A 75 -7.07 -0.01 -5.25
C ALA A 75 -6.36 1.31 -5.60
N VAL A 76 -6.09 2.18 -4.62
CA VAL A 76 -5.33 3.42 -4.83
C VAL A 76 -3.91 3.12 -5.32
N ILE A 77 -3.22 2.16 -4.68
CA ILE A 77 -1.85 1.76 -5.07
C ILE A 77 -1.83 1.23 -6.51
N LEU A 78 -2.76 0.33 -6.85
CA LEU A 78 -2.82 -0.29 -8.17
C LEU A 78 -3.23 0.72 -9.25
N ALA A 79 -4.16 1.62 -8.96
CA ALA A 79 -4.56 2.67 -9.89
C ALA A 79 -3.41 3.62 -10.21
N LEU A 80 -2.74 4.16 -9.19
CA LEU A 80 -1.62 5.09 -9.36
C LEU A 80 -0.40 4.40 -9.99
N GLY A 81 -0.12 3.15 -9.61
CA GLY A 81 0.94 2.35 -10.22
C GLY A 81 0.67 2.03 -11.70
N ALA A 82 -0.56 1.67 -12.06
CA ALA A 82 -0.94 1.44 -13.44
C ALA A 82 -0.91 2.74 -14.27
N SER A 83 -1.36 3.87 -13.70
CA SER A 83 -1.24 5.19 -14.34
C SER A 83 0.22 5.60 -14.54
N TRP A 84 1.11 5.25 -13.61
CA TRP A 84 2.55 5.48 -13.78
C TRP A 84 3.10 4.68 -14.96
N LEU A 85 2.75 3.40 -15.09
CA LEU A 85 3.17 2.56 -16.23
C LEU A 85 2.74 3.13 -17.57
N THR A 86 1.53 3.70 -17.67
CA THR A 86 1.06 4.31 -18.91
C THR A 86 1.74 5.64 -19.20
N LEU A 87 1.88 6.51 -18.19
CA LEU A 87 2.35 7.89 -18.38
C LEU A 87 3.87 8.01 -18.47
N THR A 88 4.62 7.19 -17.74
CA THR A 88 6.09 7.34 -17.62
C THR A 88 6.85 6.27 -18.39
N VAL A 89 6.36 5.03 -18.39
CA VAL A 89 7.00 3.91 -19.10
C VAL A 89 6.48 3.76 -20.53
N GLY A 90 5.38 4.45 -20.88
CA GLY A 90 4.80 4.44 -22.22
C GLY A 90 4.06 3.14 -22.56
N GLN A 91 3.63 2.37 -21.56
CA GLN A 91 2.85 1.15 -21.78
C GLN A 91 1.42 1.47 -22.21
N SER A 92 0.82 0.61 -23.04
CA SER A 92 -0.60 0.73 -23.34
C SER A 92 -1.44 0.53 -22.07
N PRO A 93 -2.61 1.19 -21.92
CA PRO A 93 -3.49 0.97 -20.76
C PRO A 93 -3.86 -0.50 -20.55
N ALA A 94 -4.07 -1.25 -21.64
CA ALA A 94 -4.36 -2.68 -21.58
C ALA A 94 -3.16 -3.48 -21.02
N THR A 95 -1.94 -3.14 -21.43
CA THR A 95 -0.71 -3.77 -20.91
C THR A 95 -0.49 -3.43 -19.44
N ALA A 96 -0.70 -2.17 -19.05
CA ALA A 96 -0.57 -1.72 -17.66
C ALA A 96 -1.54 -2.46 -16.72
N LEU A 97 -2.77 -2.73 -17.15
CA LEU A 97 -3.70 -3.54 -16.37
C LEU A 97 -3.29 -5.01 -16.30
N LYS A 98 -2.91 -5.60 -17.43
CA LYS A 98 -2.52 -7.02 -17.51
C LYS A 98 -1.28 -7.34 -16.67
N LEU A 99 -0.26 -6.48 -16.71
CA LEU A 99 1.00 -6.70 -16.01
C LEU A 99 1.04 -6.04 -14.63
N GLY A 100 0.40 -4.89 -14.49
CA GLY A 100 0.50 -4.03 -13.31
C GLY A 100 -0.65 -4.15 -12.32
N VAL A 101 -1.73 -4.88 -12.64
CA VAL A 101 -2.90 -5.01 -11.74
C VAL A 101 -3.29 -6.46 -11.57
N TRP A 102 -3.59 -7.17 -12.66
CA TRP A 102 -4.13 -8.53 -12.62
C TRP A 102 -3.33 -9.53 -11.76
N PRO A 103 -1.99 -9.62 -11.88
CA PRO A 103 -1.21 -10.58 -11.07
C PRO A 103 -1.16 -10.22 -9.58
N PHE A 104 -1.41 -8.96 -9.21
CA PHE A 104 -1.34 -8.52 -7.82
C PHE A 104 -2.62 -8.81 -7.04
N LEU A 105 -3.78 -8.89 -7.70
CA LEU A 105 -5.08 -9.03 -7.04
C LEU A 105 -5.19 -10.22 -6.09
N PRO A 106 -4.76 -11.46 -6.44
CA PRO A 106 -4.88 -12.59 -5.53
C PRO A 106 -4.03 -12.43 -4.27
N GLY A 107 -2.80 -11.93 -4.44
CA GLY A 107 -1.88 -11.68 -3.34
C GLY A 107 -2.35 -10.55 -2.44
N ASP A 108 -2.91 -9.50 -3.01
CA ASP A 108 -3.48 -8.38 -2.27
C ASP A 108 -4.72 -8.80 -1.48
N ALA A 109 -5.63 -9.58 -2.07
CA ALA A 109 -6.79 -10.11 -1.37
C ALA A 109 -6.38 -10.92 -0.13
N LEU A 110 -5.38 -11.80 -0.26
CA LEU A 110 -4.85 -12.57 0.86
C LEU A 110 -4.24 -11.66 1.95
N LYS A 111 -3.40 -10.71 1.55
CA LYS A 111 -2.76 -9.75 2.47
C LYS A 111 -3.79 -8.89 3.20
N ILE A 112 -4.84 -8.44 2.51
CA ILE A 112 -5.90 -7.63 3.10
C ILE A 112 -6.66 -8.43 4.15
N CYS A 113 -7.04 -9.67 3.86
CA CYS A 113 -7.70 -10.54 4.83
C CYS A 113 -6.83 -10.80 6.06
N ALA A 114 -5.54 -11.10 5.86
CA ALA A 114 -4.60 -11.29 6.94
C ALA A 114 -4.44 -10.02 7.80
N ALA A 115 -4.23 -8.86 7.17
CA ALA A 115 -4.09 -7.58 7.85
C ALA A 115 -5.36 -7.22 8.64
N ALA A 116 -6.55 -7.47 8.07
CA ALA A 116 -7.82 -7.25 8.74
C ALA A 116 -8.00 -8.15 9.97
N GLY A 117 -7.58 -9.41 9.91
CA GLY A 117 -7.56 -10.34 11.03
C GLY A 117 -6.67 -9.84 12.17
N VAL A 118 -5.42 -9.49 11.86
CA VAL A 118 -4.46 -8.95 12.82
C VAL A 118 -4.98 -7.65 13.44
N ALA A 119 -5.46 -6.70 12.64
CA ALA A 119 -5.96 -5.42 13.12
C ALA A 119 -7.18 -5.57 14.03
N THR A 120 -8.07 -6.51 13.73
CA THR A 120 -9.23 -6.84 14.58
C THR A 120 -8.77 -7.40 15.93
N GLY A 121 -7.83 -8.35 15.92
CA GLY A 121 -7.27 -8.93 17.15
C GLY A 121 -6.58 -7.88 18.04
N VAL A 122 -5.75 -7.02 17.44
CA VAL A 122 -5.06 -5.93 18.16
C VAL A 122 -6.06 -4.92 18.74
N SER A 123 -7.08 -4.52 17.98
CA SER A 123 -8.12 -3.60 18.48
C SER A 123 -8.92 -4.21 19.62
N TRP A 124 -9.24 -5.49 19.55
CA TRP A 124 -9.91 -6.20 20.63
C TRP A 124 -9.05 -6.23 21.91
N ALA A 125 -7.77 -6.61 21.79
CA ALA A 125 -6.85 -6.67 22.93
C ALA A 125 -6.65 -5.30 23.59
N ARG A 126 -6.48 -4.24 22.78
CA ARG A 126 -6.34 -2.87 23.27
C ARG A 126 -7.57 -2.37 24.03
N ASN A 127 -8.76 -2.79 23.63
CA ASN A 127 -10.00 -2.39 24.30
C ASN A 127 -10.19 -3.11 25.65
N ARG A 128 -9.60 -4.29 25.83
CA ARG A 128 -9.60 -5.04 27.11
C ARG A 128 -8.69 -4.44 28.17
N VAL A 129 -7.58 -3.83 27.77
CA VAL A 129 -6.61 -3.22 28.71
C VAL A 129 -7.10 -1.85 29.22
N LYS A 130 -7.99 -1.19 28.46
CA LYS A 130 -8.54 0.14 28.81
C LYS A 130 -9.85 0.06 29.60
N SER A 131 -10.41 -1.13 29.82
CA SER A 131 -11.60 -1.39 30.64
C SER A 131 -11.18 -1.84 32.03
#